data_AF-A0A1V5RA27-F1
#
_entry.id   AF-A0A1V5RA27-F1
#
_cell.length_a   1.000
_cell.length_b   1.000
_cell.length_c   1.000
_cell.angle_alpha   90.00
_cell.angle_beta   90.00
_cell.angle_gamma   90.00
#
_symmetry.space_group_name_H-M   'P 1'
#
loop_
_entity.id
_entity.type
_entity.pdbx_description
1 polymer ?
#
loop_
_entity_poly.entity_id
_entity_poly.type
_entity_poly.pdbx_seq_one_letter_code
_entity_poly.pdbx_strand_id
1 'polypeptide(L)'
;MKTGAEQVTVSQFDRLLVIRRDGSYQVIDAPEKEFVGKGMLYCTIADRDELAKIVFTLIYQEKTYKYTFIKRTQITSFQLKKLYPLLPDEKNYKVIRLLTHPNAEISVTYKPKSGLRILEEKFYFSDFLVKNPRAKGVRMTVKEIASMRIRSVKEDVSSSAKDPELFDEEEDE
;
A
#
# COMPACT_ATOMS: atom_id res chain seq x y z
N MET A 1 -7.61 29.08 -14.35
CA MET A 1 -8.18 27.77 -14.69
C MET A 1 -7.39 26.71 -13.92
N LYS A 2 -8.06 25.78 -13.21
CA LYS A 2 -7.34 24.66 -12.59
C LYS A 2 -7.03 23.65 -13.68
N THR A 3 -5.79 23.65 -14.17
CA THR A 3 -5.31 22.66 -15.16
C THR A 3 -5.30 21.29 -14.48
N GLY A 4 -6.04 20.33 -15.03
CA GLY A 4 -5.95 18.93 -14.62
C GLY A 4 -4.66 18.31 -15.17
N ALA A 5 -4.05 17.40 -14.43
CA ALA A 5 -2.95 16.59 -14.94
C ALA A 5 -3.53 15.34 -15.61
N GLU A 6 -3.12 15.06 -16.83
CA GLU A 6 -3.41 13.78 -17.49
C GLU A 6 -2.76 12.64 -16.70
N GLN A 7 -3.51 11.57 -16.46
CA GLN A 7 -3.04 10.39 -15.70
C GLN A 7 -2.89 9.17 -16.60
N VAL A 8 -3.88 8.93 -17.47
CA VAL A 8 -3.94 7.77 -18.35
C VAL A 8 -4.80 8.12 -19.56
N THR A 9 -4.38 7.67 -20.74
CA THR A 9 -5.14 7.77 -21.99
C THR A 9 -5.91 6.47 -22.19
N VAL A 10 -7.20 6.54 -22.54
CA VAL A 10 -8.08 5.38 -22.66
C VAL A 10 -9.00 5.44 -23.88
N SER A 11 -9.46 4.26 -24.30
CA SER A 11 -10.51 4.05 -25.30
C SER A 11 -11.89 3.92 -24.64
N GLN A 12 -12.95 4.12 -25.42
CA GLN A 12 -14.35 3.95 -24.99
C GLN A 12 -14.69 2.51 -24.53
N PHE A 13 -13.90 1.53 -24.97
CA PHE A 13 -14.09 0.12 -24.60
C PHE A 13 -13.27 -0.28 -23.37
N ASP A 14 -12.39 0.60 -22.90
CA ASP A 14 -11.56 0.31 -21.75
C ASP A 14 -12.35 0.46 -20.45
N ARG A 15 -11.86 -0.24 -19.43
CA ARG A 15 -12.34 -0.11 -18.07
C ARG A 15 -11.30 0.65 -17.26
N LEU A 16 -11.75 1.39 -16.27
CA LEU A 16 -10.91 2.21 -15.40
C LEU A 16 -11.02 1.74 -13.96
N LEU A 17 -9.87 1.45 -13.35
CA LEU A 17 -9.74 1.27 -11.91
C LEU A 17 -9.53 2.63 -11.27
N VAL A 18 -10.38 2.96 -10.31
CA VAL A 18 -10.26 4.20 -9.53
C VAL A 18 -10.09 3.85 -8.07
N ILE A 19 -9.02 4.35 -7.45
CA ILE A 19 -8.76 4.24 -6.00
C ILE A 19 -8.91 5.62 -5.38
N ARG A 20 -9.69 5.71 -4.29
CA ARG A 20 -10.05 6.94 -3.60
C ARG A 20 -9.35 7.08 -2.25
N ARG A 21 -9.33 8.30 -1.72
CA ARG A 21 -8.69 8.66 -0.44
C ARG A 21 -9.37 8.08 0.79
N ASP A 22 -10.66 7.75 0.69
CA ASP A 22 -11.39 6.98 1.70
C ASP A 22 -10.88 5.53 1.80
N GLY A 23 -10.04 5.09 0.86
CA GLY A 23 -9.50 3.74 0.81
C GLY A 23 -10.45 2.75 0.15
N SER A 24 -11.41 3.23 -0.63
CA SER A 24 -12.23 2.40 -1.51
C SER A 24 -11.66 2.36 -2.93
N TYR A 25 -11.95 1.28 -3.65
CA TYR A 25 -11.74 1.20 -5.09
C TYR A 25 -13.00 0.76 -5.82
N GLN A 26 -13.11 1.16 -7.08
CA GLN A 26 -14.15 0.70 -7.99
C GLN A 26 -13.60 0.57 -9.40
N VAL A 27 -14.24 -0.27 -10.21
CA VAL A 27 -13.98 -0.34 -11.65
C VAL A 27 -15.20 0.17 -12.41
N ILE A 28 -14.99 1.10 -13.33
CA ILE A 28 -16.02 1.72 -14.17
C ILE A 28 -15.66 1.55 -15.65
N ASP A 29 -16.67 1.55 -16.52
CA ASP A 29 -16.43 1.68 -17.96
C ASP A 29 -15.97 3.11 -18.27
N ALA A 30 -15.13 3.31 -19.30
CA ALA A 30 -14.62 4.63 -19.70
C ALA A 30 -15.76 5.54 -20.21
N PRO A 31 -16.21 6.52 -19.40
CA PRO A 31 -17.28 7.42 -19.80
C PRO A 31 -16.70 8.70 -20.40
N GLU A 32 -17.48 9.43 -21.21
CA GLU A 32 -17.06 10.77 -21.65
C GLU A 32 -16.81 11.72 -20.46
N LYS A 33 -17.61 11.57 -19.40
CA LYS A 33 -17.47 12.33 -18.15
C LYS A 33 -18.13 11.58 -16.99
N GLU A 34 -17.39 11.35 -15.92
CA GLU A 34 -17.91 10.73 -14.69
C GLU A 34 -17.32 11.40 -13.46
N PHE A 35 -18.15 11.58 -12.43
CA PHE A 35 -17.70 12.11 -11.15
C PHE A 35 -17.32 11.00 -10.19
N VAL A 36 -16.03 10.81 -9.95
CA VAL A 36 -15.50 9.76 -9.06
C VAL A 36 -15.29 10.21 -7.62
N GLY A 37 -15.88 11.33 -7.20
CA GLY A 37 -15.71 11.89 -5.86
C GLY A 37 -14.48 12.78 -5.70
N LYS A 38 -14.21 13.19 -4.45
CA LYS A 38 -13.07 14.05 -4.11
C LYS A 38 -11.92 13.21 -3.56
N GLY A 39 -10.70 13.49 -4.03
CA GLY A 39 -9.50 12.81 -3.55
C GLY A 39 -9.27 11.45 -4.22
N MET A 40 -9.26 11.42 -5.55
CA MET A 40 -8.71 10.29 -6.30
C MET A 40 -7.22 10.13 -5.98
N LEU A 41 -6.82 8.93 -5.57
CA LEU A 41 -5.42 8.59 -5.29
C LEU A 41 -4.73 7.96 -6.49
N TYR A 42 -5.46 7.19 -7.29
CA TYR A 42 -4.90 6.49 -8.44
C TYR A 42 -5.98 6.16 -9.45
N CYS A 43 -5.60 6.20 -10.73
CA CYS A 43 -6.45 5.84 -11.86
C CYS A 43 -5.60 5.11 -12.90
N THR A 44 -6.04 3.94 -13.37
CA THR A 44 -5.40 3.20 -14.46
C THR A 44 -6.41 2.35 -15.22
N ILE A 45 -6.00 1.78 -16.35
CA ILE A 45 -6.80 0.81 -17.10
C ILE A 45 -6.97 -0.47 -16.25
N ALA A 46 -8.22 -0.93 -16.13
CA ALA A 46 -8.60 -2.12 -15.41
C ALA A 46 -8.65 -3.34 -16.34
N ASP A 47 -7.50 -3.72 -16.87
CA ASP A 47 -7.31 -5.01 -17.50
C ASP A 47 -6.92 -6.07 -16.44
N ARG A 48 -7.46 -7.29 -16.54
CA ARG A 48 -7.24 -8.31 -15.50
C ARG A 48 -5.78 -8.77 -15.43
N ASP A 49 -5.13 -8.92 -16.58
CA ASP A 49 -3.77 -9.43 -16.66
C ASP A 49 -2.76 -8.35 -16.25
N GLU A 50 -3.00 -7.10 -16.64
CA GLU A 50 -2.19 -5.97 -16.20
C GLU A 50 -2.36 -5.67 -14.70
N LEU A 51 -3.59 -5.67 -14.17
CA LEU A 51 -3.82 -5.43 -12.75
C LEU A 51 -3.24 -6.54 -11.86
N ALA A 52 -3.19 -7.79 -12.34
CA ALA A 52 -2.55 -8.88 -11.61
C ALA A 52 -1.04 -8.66 -11.43
N LYS A 53 -0.38 -7.95 -12.35
CA LYS A 53 1.05 -7.62 -12.26
C LYS A 53 1.32 -6.46 -11.28
N ILE A 54 0.34 -5.60 -11.02
CA ILE A 54 0.51 -4.40 -10.18
C ILE A 54 0.26 -4.74 -8.71
N VAL A 55 1.29 -4.52 -7.87
CA VAL A 55 1.15 -4.59 -6.41
C VAL A 55 0.82 -3.20 -5.87
N PHE A 56 -0.38 -3.04 -5.34
CA PHE A 56 -0.80 -1.84 -4.64
C PHE A 56 -0.34 -1.90 -3.18
N THR A 57 0.55 -1.00 -2.82
CA THR A 57 1.02 -0.83 -1.45
C THR A 57 0.33 0.39 -0.83
N LEU A 58 -0.56 0.12 0.12
CA LEU A 58 -1.26 1.11 0.91
C LEU A 58 -0.60 1.26 2.27
N ILE A 59 -0.20 2.48 2.60
CA ILE A 59 0.19 2.86 3.95
C ILE A 59 -0.97 3.67 4.53
N TYR A 60 -1.53 3.18 5.63
CA TYR A 60 -2.69 3.79 6.27
C TYR A 60 -2.49 3.89 7.77
N GLN A 61 -3.18 4.84 8.39
CA GLN A 61 -3.01 5.15 9.80
C GLN A 61 -4.37 5.17 10.49
N GLU A 62 -4.41 4.62 11.70
CA GLU A 62 -5.56 4.73 12.58
C GLU A 62 -5.71 6.15 13.14
N LYS A 63 -6.94 6.67 13.19
CA LYS A 63 -7.20 8.06 13.60
C LYS A 63 -7.02 8.25 15.11
N THR A 64 -7.32 7.26 15.93
CA THR A 64 -7.25 7.33 17.41
C THR A 64 -5.82 7.26 17.92
N TYR A 65 -5.16 6.11 17.78
CA TYR A 65 -3.83 5.87 18.35
C TYR A 65 -2.66 6.23 17.43
N LYS A 66 -2.94 6.66 16.20
CA LYS A 66 -1.94 6.98 15.16
C LYS A 66 -1.03 5.80 14.77
N TYR A 67 -1.47 4.57 15.05
CA TYR A 67 -0.78 3.36 14.60
C TYR A 67 -0.78 3.30 13.08
N THR A 68 0.37 2.99 12.51
CA THR A 68 0.57 2.94 11.07
C THR A 68 0.66 1.50 10.61
N PHE A 69 -0.04 1.20 9.53
CA PHE A 69 -0.18 -0.10 8.93
C PHE A 69 0.22 -0.03 7.46
N ILE A 70 0.69 -1.16 6.96
CA ILE A 70 1.02 -1.36 5.55
C ILE A 70 0.23 -2.55 5.02
N LYS A 71 -0.33 -2.40 3.83
CA LYS A 71 -1.04 -3.45 3.12
C LYS A 71 -0.57 -3.50 1.69
N ARG A 72 0.01 -4.62 1.29
CA ARG A 72 0.36 -4.92 -0.10
C ARG A 72 -0.73 -5.83 -0.66
N THR A 73 -1.33 -5.47 -1.79
CA THR A 73 -2.43 -6.21 -2.40
C THR A 73 -2.42 -6.14 -3.91
N GLN A 74 -2.87 -7.20 -4.56
CA GLN A 74 -3.15 -7.24 -6.00
C GLN A 74 -4.66 -7.30 -6.21
N ILE A 75 -5.16 -6.62 -7.24
CA ILE A 75 -6.58 -6.62 -7.59
C ILE A 75 -6.75 -7.57 -8.78
N THR A 76 -7.09 -8.83 -8.50
CA THR A 76 -7.21 -9.88 -9.53
C THR A 76 -8.63 -10.06 -10.07
N SER A 77 -9.64 -9.64 -9.31
CA SER A 77 -11.05 -9.78 -9.67
C SER A 77 -11.84 -8.56 -9.20
N PHE A 78 -12.79 -8.13 -10.03
CA PHE A 78 -13.66 -7.00 -9.77
C PHE A 78 -15.01 -7.19 -10.48
N GLN A 79 -16.02 -6.49 -9.98
CA GLN A 79 -17.32 -6.34 -10.62
C GLN A 79 -17.48 -4.86 -11.01
N LEU A 80 -18.06 -4.61 -12.19
CA LEU A 80 -18.30 -3.25 -12.67
C LEU A 80 -19.21 -2.48 -11.70
N LYS A 81 -18.89 -1.20 -11.49
CA LYS A 81 -19.63 -0.23 -10.68
C LYS A 81 -19.81 -0.63 -9.21
N LYS A 82 -19.11 -1.67 -8.74
CA LYS A 82 -19.12 -2.08 -7.34
C LYS A 82 -17.98 -1.41 -6.59
N LEU A 83 -18.31 -0.90 -5.41
CA LEU A 83 -17.36 -0.30 -4.48
C LEU A 83 -16.78 -1.37 -3.55
N TYR A 84 -15.46 -1.39 -3.40
CA TYR A 84 -14.75 -2.33 -2.56
C TYR A 84 -13.82 -1.60 -1.58
N PRO A 85 -13.84 -1.93 -0.28
CA PRO A 85 -12.94 -1.33 0.68
C PRO A 85 -11.55 -1.98 0.64
N LEU A 86 -10.50 -1.15 0.70
CA LEU A 86 -9.10 -1.56 0.93
C LEU A 86 -8.69 -1.38 2.39
N LEU A 87 -9.40 -0.56 3.15
CA LEU A 87 -9.18 -0.37 4.57
C LEU A 87 -10.10 -1.27 5.40
N PRO A 88 -9.72 -1.63 6.63
CA PRO A 88 -10.62 -2.35 7.54
C PRO A 88 -11.88 -1.54 7.90
N ASP A 89 -11.74 -0.22 8.03
CA ASP A 89 -12.84 0.71 8.32
C ASP A 89 -12.46 2.14 7.86
N GLU A 90 -13.24 2.71 6.96
CA GLU A 90 -13.01 4.05 6.40
C GLU A 90 -13.17 5.18 7.45
N LYS A 91 -13.95 4.94 8.51
CA LYS A 91 -14.17 5.91 9.59
C LYS A 91 -13.00 5.97 10.55
N ASN A 92 -12.39 4.83 10.86
CA ASN A 92 -11.31 4.74 11.84
C ASN A 92 -9.91 4.85 11.23
N TYR A 93 -9.77 4.61 9.93
CA TYR A 93 -8.47 4.65 9.25
C TYR A 93 -8.43 5.75 8.19
N LYS A 94 -7.22 6.22 7.88
CA LYS A 94 -6.96 7.16 6.77
C LYS A 94 -5.81 6.65 5.92
N VAL A 95 -5.94 6.75 4.60
CA VAL A 95 -4.82 6.49 3.70
C VAL A 95 -3.78 7.61 3.84
N ILE A 96 -2.52 7.23 4.04
CA ILE A 96 -1.38 8.15 4.10
C ILE A 96 -0.67 8.17 2.74
N ARG A 97 -0.40 7.01 2.17
CA ARG A 97 0.22 6.84 0.85
C ARG A 97 -0.36 5.64 0.12
N LEU A 98 -0.40 5.74 -1.20
CA LEU A 98 -0.68 4.64 -2.13
C LEU A 98 0.47 4.63 -3.14
N LEU A 99 1.06 3.45 -3.34
CA LEU A 99 2.23 3.23 -4.19
C LEU A 99 2.01 1.98 -5.02
N THR A 100 2.57 1.97 -6.23
CA THR A 100 2.48 0.83 -7.16
C THR A 100 3.86 0.23 -7.48
N HIS A 101 4.91 0.70 -6.80
CA HIS A 101 6.25 0.16 -6.99
C HIS A 101 6.34 -1.27 -6.45
N PRO A 102 7.06 -2.17 -7.14
CA PRO A 102 7.23 -3.55 -6.69
C PRO A 102 7.99 -3.60 -5.36
N ASN A 103 9.06 -2.80 -5.25
CA ASN A 103 9.88 -2.70 -4.05
C ASN A 103 10.26 -1.24 -3.72
N ALA A 104 10.36 -0.93 -2.43
CA ALA A 104 10.75 0.37 -1.90
C ALA A 104 11.26 0.27 -0.46
N GLU A 105 12.17 1.17 -0.10
CA GLU A 105 12.58 1.46 1.27
C GLU A 105 11.70 2.59 1.83
N ILE A 106 11.14 2.36 3.02
CA ILE A 106 10.39 3.33 3.80
C ILE A 106 11.26 3.75 4.98
N SER A 107 11.75 4.98 4.96
CA SER A 107 12.42 5.60 6.10
C SER A 107 11.41 6.42 6.91
N VAL A 108 11.27 6.10 8.20
CA VAL A 108 10.32 6.73 9.10
C VAL A 108 11.06 7.44 10.22
N THR A 109 10.75 8.73 10.42
CA THR A 109 11.20 9.49 11.59
C THR A 109 10.02 9.68 12.54
N TYR A 110 10.21 9.32 13.81
CA TYR A 110 9.20 9.42 14.86
C TYR A 110 9.21 10.79 15.52
N LYS A 111 8.05 11.17 16.09
CA LYS A 111 7.97 12.35 16.97
C LYS A 111 8.73 12.07 18.27
N PRO A 112 9.63 12.96 18.71
CA PRO A 112 10.31 12.81 20.00
C PRO A 112 9.29 12.76 21.14
N LYS A 113 9.36 11.72 21.97
CA LYS A 113 8.59 11.57 23.21
C LYS A 113 9.54 11.08 24.31
N SER A 114 9.27 11.45 25.56
CA SER A 114 10.06 11.00 26.70
C SER A 114 10.13 9.47 26.74
N GLY A 115 11.34 8.92 26.89
CA GLY A 115 11.59 7.47 26.89
C GLY A 115 11.75 6.82 25.51
N LEU A 116 11.56 7.55 24.40
CA LEU A 116 11.76 7.00 23.06
C LEU A 116 13.26 6.96 22.70
N ARG A 117 13.85 5.75 22.61
CA ARG A 117 15.27 5.57 22.27
C ARG A 117 15.55 5.60 20.77
N ILE A 118 14.62 5.11 19.96
CA ILE A 118 14.78 4.99 18.49
C ILE A 118 13.90 6.04 17.83
N LEU A 119 14.53 7.02 17.17
CA LEU A 119 13.87 8.11 16.46
C LEU A 119 13.70 7.85 14.97
N GLU A 120 14.52 6.99 14.38
CA GLU A 120 14.46 6.63 12.97
C GLU A 120 14.45 5.12 12.79
N GLU A 121 13.63 4.65 11.86
CA GLU A 121 13.46 3.23 11.57
C GLU A 121 13.22 3.05 10.06
N LYS A 122 13.73 1.96 9.51
CA LYS A 122 13.61 1.62 8.10
C LYS A 122 12.79 0.34 7.94
N PHE A 123 11.92 0.33 6.95
CA PHE A 123 11.13 -0.83 6.56
C PHE A 123 11.27 -1.07 5.07
N TYR A 124 11.26 -2.33 4.64
CA TYR A 124 11.31 -2.68 3.22
C TYR A 124 9.98 -3.30 2.79
N PHE A 125 9.57 -3.07 1.55
CA PHE A 125 8.36 -3.70 1.03
C PHE A 125 8.45 -5.23 1.02
N SER A 126 9.64 -5.76 0.76
CA SER A 126 9.98 -7.18 0.78
C SER A 126 9.62 -7.86 2.11
N ASP A 127 9.67 -7.14 3.23
CA ASP A 127 9.35 -7.67 4.57
C ASP A 127 7.85 -7.92 4.77
N PHE A 128 7.01 -7.41 3.86
CA PHE A 128 5.56 -7.52 3.93
C PHE A 128 5.01 -8.39 2.80
N LEU A 129 4.26 -9.43 3.16
CA LEU A 129 3.60 -10.31 2.19
C LEU A 129 2.49 -9.58 1.42
N VAL A 130 2.37 -9.91 0.13
CA VAL A 130 1.22 -9.51 -0.70
C VAL A 130 0.02 -10.37 -0.29
N LYS A 131 -1.10 -9.70 0.02
CA LYS A 131 -2.34 -10.35 0.48
C LYS A 131 -3.49 -10.03 -0.46
N ASN A 132 -4.62 -10.71 -0.26
CA ASN A 132 -5.86 -10.42 -0.97
C ASN A 132 -6.42 -9.03 -0.61
N PRO A 133 -7.20 -8.39 -1.51
CA PRO A 133 -7.81 -7.07 -1.25
C PRO A 133 -8.70 -7.01 -0.01
N ARG A 134 -9.29 -8.13 0.42
CA ARG A 134 -10.12 -8.20 1.64
C ARG A 134 -9.31 -8.37 2.92
N ALA A 135 -8.03 -8.70 2.83
CA ALA A 135 -7.19 -8.92 4.01
C ALA A 135 -6.87 -7.61 4.74
N LYS A 136 -6.62 -7.70 6.05
CA LYS A 136 -6.12 -6.57 6.84
C LYS A 136 -4.62 -6.37 6.60
N GLY A 137 -4.18 -5.11 6.66
CA GLY A 137 -2.76 -4.78 6.63
C GLY A 137 -2.01 -5.22 7.88
N VAL A 138 -0.70 -5.25 7.79
CA VAL A 138 0.22 -5.54 8.88
C VAL A 138 0.56 -4.24 9.60
N ARG A 139 0.67 -4.28 10.93
CA ARG A 139 1.08 -3.11 11.71
C ARG A 139 2.57 -2.85 11.47
N MET A 140 2.88 -1.67 10.96
CA MET A 140 4.25 -1.25 10.69
C MET A 140 4.88 -0.62 11.93
N THR A 141 4.14 0.25 12.64
CA THR A 141 4.63 0.88 13.87
C THR A 141 3.49 1.41 14.73
N VAL A 142 3.69 1.36 16.05
CA VAL A 142 2.81 1.98 17.06
C VAL A 142 3.23 3.40 17.42
N LYS A 143 4.45 3.79 17.05
CA LYS A 143 5.00 5.10 17.37
C LYS A 143 4.41 6.15 16.43
N GLU A 144 4.24 7.37 16.94
CA GLU A 144 3.71 8.46 16.14
C GLU A 144 4.76 8.98 15.16
N ILE A 145 4.44 8.95 13.87
CA ILE A 145 5.34 9.35 12.78
C ILE A 145 5.35 10.87 12.64
N ALA A 146 6.53 11.47 12.64
CA ALA A 146 6.77 12.87 12.29
C ALA A 146 6.94 13.04 10.79
N SER A 147 7.77 12.20 10.16
CA SER A 147 8.05 12.25 8.73
C SER A 147 8.23 10.86 8.14
N MET A 148 7.86 10.70 6.87
CA MET A 148 7.99 9.45 6.12
C MET A 148 8.56 9.76 4.75
N ARG A 149 9.68 9.11 4.42
CA ARG A 149 10.36 9.18 3.12
C ARG A 149 10.33 7.81 2.48
N ILE A 150 10.03 7.78 1.18
CA ILE A 150 9.90 6.53 0.42
C ILE A 150 10.85 6.64 -0.77
N ARG A 151 11.67 5.62 -0.96
CA ARG A 151 12.62 5.49 -2.08
C ARG A 151 12.38 4.16 -2.77
N SER A 152 12.16 4.19 -4.08
CA SER A 152 12.11 2.96 -4.87
C SER A 152 13.49 2.29 -4.90
N VAL A 153 13.52 0.97 -4.78
CA VAL A 153 14.76 0.17 -4.80
C VAL A 153 14.62 -0.87 -5.91
N LYS A 154 15.71 -1.14 -6.63
CA LYS A 154 15.71 -2.06 -7.79
C LYS A 154 15.83 -3.55 -7.37
N GLU A 155 16.36 -3.84 -6.19
CA GLU A 155 16.63 -5.20 -5.70
C GLU A 155 16.03 -5.44 -4.31
N ASP A 156 15.69 -6.69 -4.01
CA ASP A 156 15.17 -7.13 -2.71
C ASP A 156 16.28 -7.16 -1.65
N VAL A 157 16.33 -6.12 -0.81
CA VAL A 157 17.38 -5.93 0.21
C VAL A 157 17.20 -6.82 1.45
N SER A 158 16.17 -7.68 1.50
CA SER A 158 15.80 -8.41 2.73
C SER A 158 16.54 -9.73 2.97
N SER A 159 17.67 -10.03 2.33
CA SER A 159 18.40 -11.29 2.59
C SER A 159 19.92 -11.15 2.58
N SER A 160 20.48 -10.67 3.69
CA SER A 160 21.85 -10.99 4.13
C SER A 160 22.02 -10.77 5.63
N ALA A 161 21.13 -11.35 6.43
CA ALA A 161 21.37 -11.46 7.88
C ALA A 161 20.53 -12.59 8.51
N LYS A 162 21.21 -13.71 8.74
CA LYS A 162 21.05 -14.67 9.85
C LYS A 162 19.89 -15.68 9.77
N ASP A 163 20.21 -16.85 9.24
CA ASP A 163 20.11 -18.08 10.05
C ASP A 163 21.53 -18.65 10.16
N PRO A 164 22.21 -18.61 11.31
CA PRO A 164 23.27 -19.57 11.57
C PRO A 164 22.57 -20.92 11.79
N GLU A 165 22.80 -21.86 10.87
CA GLU A 165 22.52 -23.27 11.09
C GLU A 165 23.16 -23.66 12.44
N LEU A 166 22.32 -23.94 13.43
CA LEU A 166 22.71 -24.29 14.79
C LEU A 166 21.96 -25.57 15.15
N PHE A 167 22.45 -26.67 14.59
CA PHE A 167 22.35 -28.00 15.18
C PHE A 167 23.68 -28.68 14.91
N ASP A 168 24.63 -28.44 15.81
CA ASP A 168 25.76 -29.34 16.00
C ASP A 168 25.20 -30.71 16.43
N GLU A 169 25.81 -31.75 15.88
CA GLU A 169 25.61 -33.15 16.26
C GLU A 169 25.86 -33.33 17.76
N GLU A 170 24.92 -33.97 18.47
CA GLU A 170 25.26 -34.77 19.64
C GLU A 170 25.00 -36.24 19.26
N GLU A 171 26.11 -36.98 19.16
CA GLU A 171 26.18 -38.43 19.31
C GLU A 171 25.45 -38.84 20.59
N ASP A 172 24.62 -39.88 20.55
CA ASP A 172 24.51 -40.83 21.67
C ASP A 172 23.83 -42.14 21.22
N GLU A 173 24.60 -43.22 21.42
CA GLU A 173 24.32 -44.67 21.47
C GLU A 173 23.99 -45.48 20.19
#